data_AF-A0A0T7G0R5-F1
#
_entry.id   AF-A0A0T7G0R5-F1
#
_cell.length_a   1.000
_cell.length_b   1.000
_cell.length_c   1.000
_cell.angle_alpha   90.00
_cell.angle_beta   90.00
_cell.angle_gamma   90.00
#
_symmetry.space_group_name_H-M   'P 1'
#
loop_
_entity.id
_entity.type
_entity.pdbx_description
1 polymer ?
#
loop_
_entity_poly.entity_id
_entity_poly.type
_entity_poly.pdbx_seq_one_letter_code
_entity_poly.pdbx_strand_id
1 'polypeptide(L)'
;MRLDAHRALVIGFAGADVFPSSFSAVAEFIAKANILMLPMLLLVLYISRMITSPLVRFADAAKRLRLDGNEEEQFTAEGGREFRTLATALNNMRHRIRKMVDARTRMLTAVSHDLRTPLTRLRMRVERSKDPASREAMLADIDNLTTMIEESLQYLSSTVTAEPPRKVDISSLLRTIASEFCDLGHDVIYCGPERFGYVCQQKALIRAITNIVENAVRFGTEVAVELRNSPQGGAVIIVSDDGPGLEEGLEDKVLEPFFKVDEARSLNSSSGLGLGLSIADEIAKGHGGPLLLENILPHGLRVTLQLPPVEIAPHRSSQASSAKEQALAQEALVKQR
;
A
#
# COMPACT_ATOMS: atom_id res chain seq x y z
N MET A 1 49.56 62.68 -49.28
CA MET A 1 50.84 62.46 -49.98
C MET A 1 51.67 63.73 -49.87
N ARG A 2 52.83 63.66 -49.22
CA ARG A 2 53.86 64.71 -49.27
C ARG A 2 55.22 64.02 -49.22
N LEU A 3 56.14 64.43 -50.09
CA LEU A 3 57.49 63.88 -50.22
C LEU A 3 58.46 64.75 -49.41
N ASP A 4 59.33 64.12 -48.63
CA ASP A 4 60.54 64.74 -48.10
C ASP A 4 61.75 63.82 -48.34
N ALA A 5 62.91 64.42 -48.52
CA ALA A 5 64.11 63.85 -49.10
C ALA A 5 64.99 63.16 -48.04
N HIS A 6 64.51 62.09 -47.41
CA HIS A 6 65.37 61.02 -46.88
C HIS A 6 64.51 59.76 -46.66
N ARG A 7 64.99 58.64 -47.24
CA ARG A 7 64.38 57.29 -47.30
C ARG A 7 63.47 56.90 -46.13
N ALA A 8 62.15 56.90 -46.35
CA ALA A 8 61.19 55.85 -45.94
C ALA A 8 59.75 56.23 -46.36
N LEU A 9 59.09 55.38 -47.15
CA LEU A 9 57.66 55.51 -47.46
C LEU A 9 56.86 54.93 -46.29
N VAL A 10 56.47 55.77 -45.32
CA VAL A 10 55.55 55.33 -44.25
C VAL A 10 54.11 55.57 -44.72
N ILE A 11 53.46 54.52 -45.21
CA ILE A 11 52.01 54.50 -45.38
C ILE A 11 51.43 54.29 -43.98
N GLY A 12 51.07 55.38 -43.32
CA GLY A 12 50.21 55.33 -42.14
C GLY A 12 48.82 54.90 -42.57
N PHE A 13 48.52 53.61 -42.48
CA PHE A 13 47.13 53.17 -42.35
C PHE A 13 46.67 53.66 -40.98
N ALA A 14 46.03 54.84 -40.95
CA ALA A 14 45.22 55.23 -39.82
C ALA A 14 44.22 54.09 -39.59
N GLY A 15 44.37 53.39 -38.48
CA GLY A 15 43.44 52.36 -38.04
C GLY A 15 42.05 52.98 -38.04
N ALA A 16 41.27 52.66 -39.06
CA ALA A 16 39.83 52.77 -38.95
C ALA A 16 39.46 51.65 -37.98
N ASP A 17 39.30 52.01 -36.71
CA ASP A 17 38.55 51.23 -35.75
C ASP A 17 37.13 51.10 -36.29
N VAL A 18 36.91 50.13 -37.18
CA VAL A 18 35.59 49.76 -37.73
C VAL A 18 34.87 48.89 -36.70
N PHE A 19 34.70 49.42 -35.49
CA PHE A 19 33.62 49.00 -34.61
C PHE A 19 32.79 50.25 -34.33
N PRO A 20 31.56 50.34 -34.87
CA PRO A 20 30.74 51.52 -34.69
C PRO A 20 30.52 51.72 -33.18
N SER A 21 30.71 52.94 -32.68
CA SER A 21 30.54 53.34 -31.28
C SER A 21 29.16 53.02 -30.68
N SER A 22 28.19 52.65 -31.52
CA SER A 22 26.92 52.08 -31.12
C SER A 22 27.02 50.65 -30.55
N PHE A 23 28.00 49.85 -30.98
CA PHE A 23 28.15 48.46 -30.53
C PHE A 23 28.60 48.38 -29.07
N SER A 24 29.53 49.26 -28.65
CA SER A 24 29.94 49.37 -27.24
C SER A 24 28.82 49.91 -26.35
N ALA A 25 28.04 50.88 -26.83
CA ALA A 25 26.88 51.41 -26.10
C ALA A 25 25.76 50.38 -25.91
N VAL A 26 25.48 49.58 -26.96
CA VAL A 26 24.52 48.47 -26.89
C VAL A 26 25.03 47.37 -25.96
N ALA A 27 26.31 47.01 -26.02
CA ALA A 27 26.92 46.03 -25.13
C ALA A 27 26.87 46.48 -23.65
N GLU A 28 27.14 47.75 -23.36
CA GLU A 28 27.01 48.30 -22.01
C GLU A 28 25.56 48.30 -21.49
N PHE A 29 24.60 48.63 -22.35
CA PHE A 29 23.18 48.60 -22.00
C PHE A 29 22.73 47.17 -21.67
N ILE A 30 23.11 46.20 -22.51
CA ILE A 30 22.84 44.78 -22.27
C ILE A 30 23.51 44.29 -20.98
N ALA A 31 24.76 44.69 -20.71
CA ALA A 31 25.45 44.33 -19.48
C ALA A 31 24.74 44.88 -18.24
N LYS A 32 24.35 46.16 -18.24
CA LYS A 32 23.62 46.80 -17.15
C LYS A 32 22.22 46.19 -16.95
N ALA A 33 21.51 45.88 -18.04
CA ALA A 33 20.22 45.20 -17.96
C ALA A 33 20.34 43.79 -17.37
N ASN A 34 21.37 43.02 -17.75
CA ASN A 34 21.61 41.68 -17.20
C ASN A 34 21.98 41.72 -15.70
N ILE A 35 22.74 42.71 -15.25
CA ILE A 35 23.07 42.88 -13.83
C ILE A 35 21.81 43.03 -12.97
N LEU A 36 20.72 43.62 -13.51
CA LEU A 36 19.45 43.76 -12.80
C LEU A 36 18.51 42.55 -13.00
N MET A 37 18.40 42.06 -14.23
CA MET A 37 17.43 41.01 -14.60
C MET A 37 17.84 39.63 -14.09
N LEU A 38 19.13 39.31 -14.10
CA LEU A 38 19.63 37.99 -13.69
C LEU A 38 19.37 37.69 -12.19
N PRO A 39 19.70 38.58 -11.22
CA PRO A 39 19.38 38.34 -9.82
C PRO A 39 17.87 38.34 -9.55
N MET A 40 17.09 39.16 -10.27
CA MET A 40 15.63 39.15 -10.15
C MET A 40 15.03 37.83 -10.64
N LEU A 41 15.50 37.31 -11.77
CA LEU A 41 15.11 35.99 -12.27
C LEU A 41 15.48 34.88 -11.29
N LEU A 42 16.71 34.92 -10.74
CA LEU A 42 17.16 33.96 -9.73
C LEU A 42 16.31 34.02 -8.46
N LEU A 43 15.92 35.22 -8.02
CA LEU A 43 15.04 35.42 -6.87
C LEU A 43 13.63 34.87 -7.11
N VAL A 44 13.06 35.10 -8.29
CA VAL A 44 11.75 34.55 -8.68
C VAL A 44 11.80 33.02 -8.75
N LEU A 45 12.86 32.45 -9.35
CA LEU A 45 13.04 31.00 -9.40
C LEU A 45 13.23 30.39 -8.01
N TYR A 46 13.95 31.09 -7.12
CA TYR A 46 14.16 30.69 -5.74
C TYR A 46 12.84 30.69 -4.94
N ILE A 47 12.08 31.79 -4.98
CA ILE A 47 10.79 31.90 -4.29
C ILE A 47 9.77 30.91 -4.86
N SER A 48 9.71 30.77 -6.18
CA SER A 48 8.84 29.81 -6.86
C SER A 48 9.13 28.38 -6.39
N ARG A 49 10.41 27.99 -6.31
CA ARG A 49 10.79 26.70 -5.74
C ARG A 49 10.48 26.59 -4.25
N MET A 50 10.68 27.66 -3.48
CA MET A 50 10.43 27.68 -2.03
C MET A 50 8.96 27.50 -1.67
N ILE A 51 8.03 27.98 -2.50
CA ILE A 51 6.58 27.88 -2.27
C ILE A 51 5.97 26.64 -2.94
N THR A 52 6.35 26.37 -4.20
CA THR A 52 5.72 25.30 -5.00
C THR A 52 6.17 23.92 -4.54
N SER A 53 7.45 23.76 -4.18
CA SER A 53 8.00 22.48 -3.71
C SER A 53 7.28 21.93 -2.48
N PRO A 54 7.09 22.69 -1.37
CA PRO A 54 6.34 22.17 -0.24
C PRO A 54 4.87 21.90 -0.58
N LEU A 55 4.23 22.70 -1.45
CA LEU A 55 2.83 22.46 -1.85
C LEU A 55 2.65 21.14 -2.60
N VAL A 56 3.57 20.82 -3.52
CA VAL A 56 3.58 19.54 -4.24
C VAL A 56 3.84 18.38 -3.27
N ARG A 57 4.76 18.53 -2.32
CA ARG A 57 4.99 17.52 -1.27
C ARG A 57 3.77 17.32 -0.36
N PHE A 58 3.04 18.39 -0.02
CA PHE A 58 1.78 18.30 0.73
C PHE A 58 0.67 17.63 -0.09
N ALA A 59 0.55 17.95 -1.39
CA ALA A 59 -0.42 17.34 -2.27
C ALA A 59 -0.13 15.84 -2.51
N ASP A 60 1.14 15.48 -2.66
CA ASP A 60 1.57 14.09 -2.79
C ASP A 60 1.39 13.31 -1.47
N ALA A 61 1.68 13.93 -0.32
CA ALA A 61 1.40 13.34 0.99
C ALA A 61 -0.12 13.16 1.23
N ALA A 62 -0.95 14.09 0.77
CA ALA A 62 -2.41 13.96 0.84
C ALA A 62 -2.95 12.87 -0.11
N LYS A 63 -2.39 12.71 -1.32
CA LYS A 63 -2.74 11.63 -2.25
C LYS A 63 -2.32 10.25 -1.75
N ARG A 64 -1.23 10.19 -0.99
CA ARG A 64 -0.69 8.97 -0.38
C ARG A 64 -1.22 8.74 1.03
N LEU A 65 -2.14 9.57 1.52
CA LEU A 65 -2.69 9.46 2.86
C LEU A 65 -3.47 8.14 2.99
N ARG A 66 -2.81 7.15 3.59
CA ARG A 66 -3.41 5.88 3.97
C ARG A 66 -3.80 5.97 5.44
N LEU A 67 -5.05 5.67 5.77
CA LEU A 67 -5.53 5.69 7.15
C LEU A 67 -4.72 4.71 8.03
N ASP A 68 -4.16 3.67 7.43
CA ASP A 68 -3.47 2.54 8.06
C ASP A 68 -1.93 2.69 8.12
N GLY A 69 -1.36 3.79 7.61
CA GLY A 69 0.09 4.02 7.60
C GLY A 69 0.69 4.40 8.96
N ASN A 70 1.94 3.98 9.22
CA ASN A 70 2.72 4.27 10.42
C ASN A 70 2.73 5.78 10.79
N GLU A 71 2.99 6.09 12.07
CA GLU A 71 3.08 7.46 12.59
C GLU A 71 4.08 8.37 11.88
N GLU A 72 4.97 7.80 11.06
CA GLU A 72 6.02 8.49 10.30
C GLU A 72 5.49 9.32 9.12
N GLU A 73 4.28 9.06 8.59
CA GLU A 73 3.62 9.91 7.58
C GLU A 73 2.85 11.08 8.22
N GLN A 74 3.41 11.73 9.23
CA GLN A 74 2.86 13.01 9.69
C GLN A 74 3.19 14.10 8.67
N PHE A 75 2.24 15.01 8.45
CA PHE A 75 2.54 16.23 7.71
C PHE A 75 3.62 16.97 8.51
N THR A 76 4.86 16.97 8.00
CA THR A 76 5.99 17.60 8.67
C THR A 76 5.80 19.11 8.65
N ALA A 77 5.96 19.74 9.81
CA ALA A 77 5.78 21.18 10.00
C ALA A 77 7.01 21.99 9.51
N GLU A 78 7.50 21.69 8.30
CA GLU A 78 8.60 22.41 7.67
C GLU A 78 8.05 23.60 6.85
N GLY A 79 8.61 24.80 7.05
CA GLY A 79 8.20 26.03 6.34
C GLY A 79 7.67 27.17 7.23
N GLY A 80 7.07 28.17 6.59
CA GLY A 80 6.47 29.35 7.22
C GLY A 80 5.33 29.02 8.20
N ARG A 81 4.88 30.01 8.97
CA ARG A 81 3.87 29.84 10.04
C ARG A 81 2.56 29.25 9.49
N GLU A 82 2.21 29.62 8.26
CA GLU A 82 1.03 29.20 7.52
C GLU A 82 1.07 27.68 7.24
N PHE A 83 2.22 27.17 6.76
CA PHE A 83 2.42 25.75 6.47
C PHE A 83 2.39 24.89 7.73
N ARG A 84 2.98 25.38 8.83
CA ARG A 84 2.93 24.69 10.13
C ARG A 84 1.50 24.60 10.68
N THR A 85 0.72 25.66 10.50
CA THR A 85 -0.69 25.70 10.93
C THR A 85 -1.52 24.71 10.13
N LEU A 86 -1.33 24.65 8.80
CA LEU A 86 -2.00 23.69 7.94
C LEU A 86 -1.62 22.23 8.27
N ALA A 87 -0.32 21.95 8.44
CA ALA A 87 0.16 20.63 8.82
C ALA A 87 -0.45 20.16 10.16
N THR A 88 -0.53 21.07 11.15
CA THR A 88 -1.15 20.78 12.45
C THR A 88 -2.65 20.50 12.32
N ALA A 89 -3.37 21.30 11.52
CA ALA A 89 -4.80 21.10 11.28
C ALA A 89 -5.10 19.75 10.59
N LEU A 90 -4.29 19.38 9.58
CA LEU A 90 -4.40 18.10 8.89
C LEU A 90 -4.07 16.92 9.82
N ASN A 91 -3.02 17.02 10.62
CA ASN A 91 -2.68 16.00 11.62
C ASN A 91 -3.81 15.81 12.64
N ASN A 92 -4.44 16.88 13.10
CA ASN A 92 -5.60 16.82 14.00
C ASN A 92 -6.82 16.17 13.34
N MET A 93 -7.10 16.49 12.08
CA MET A 93 -8.17 15.86 11.31
C MET A 93 -7.92 14.35 11.16
N ARG A 94 -6.70 13.96 10.78
CA ARG A 94 -6.27 12.56 10.68
C ARG A 94 -6.50 11.80 12.00
N HIS A 95 -6.05 12.39 13.11
CA HIS A 95 -6.23 11.80 14.44
C HIS A 95 -7.70 11.59 14.80
N ARG A 96 -8.55 12.57 14.47
CA ARG A 96 -9.99 12.48 14.73
C ARG A 96 -10.66 11.41 13.88
N ILE A 97 -10.29 11.29 12.60
CA ILE A 97 -10.81 10.25 11.70
C ILE A 97 -10.38 8.87 12.21
N ARG A 98 -9.09 8.66 12.53
CA ARG A 98 -8.60 7.39 13.11
C ARG A 98 -9.37 7.00 14.37
N LYS A 99 -9.51 7.92 15.33
CA LYS A 99 -10.29 7.66 16.55
C LYS A 99 -11.75 7.27 16.27
N MET A 100 -12.38 7.89 15.27
CA MET A 100 -13.75 7.53 14.86
C MET A 100 -13.83 6.13 14.27
N VAL A 101 -12.90 5.76 13.40
CA VAL A 101 -12.83 4.42 12.82
C VAL A 101 -12.56 3.38 13.91
N ASP A 102 -11.57 3.61 14.78
CA ASP A 102 -11.23 2.71 15.90
C ASP A 102 -12.40 2.52 16.88
N ALA A 103 -13.16 3.59 17.16
CA ALA A 103 -14.33 3.53 18.03
C ALA A 103 -15.46 2.72 17.37
N ARG A 104 -15.69 2.90 16.07
CA ARG A 104 -16.67 2.15 15.29
C ARG A 104 -16.33 0.66 15.29
N THR A 105 -15.08 0.31 15.04
CA THR A 105 -14.65 -1.10 15.04
C THR A 105 -14.76 -1.73 16.42
N ARG A 106 -14.31 -1.05 17.49
CA ARG A 106 -14.46 -1.58 18.86
C ARG A 106 -15.92 -1.79 19.25
N MET A 107 -16.80 -0.87 18.86
CA MET A 107 -18.24 -1.01 19.10
C MET A 107 -18.80 -2.22 18.36
N LEU A 108 -18.41 -2.42 17.10
CA LEU A 108 -18.85 -3.57 16.31
C LEU A 108 -18.38 -4.89 16.91
N THR A 109 -17.10 -4.99 17.33
CA THR A 109 -16.57 -6.17 18.03
C THR A 109 -17.33 -6.49 19.33
N ALA A 110 -17.72 -5.45 20.09
CA ALA A 110 -18.55 -5.64 21.28
C ALA A 110 -19.95 -6.18 20.91
N VAL A 111 -20.58 -5.64 19.86
CA VAL A 111 -21.87 -6.13 19.35
C VAL A 111 -21.75 -7.59 18.88
N SER A 112 -20.64 -8.02 18.29
CA SER A 112 -20.38 -9.43 17.92
C SER A 112 -20.51 -10.37 19.12
N HIS A 113 -19.82 -10.01 20.19
CA HIS A 113 -19.77 -10.81 21.40
C HIS A 113 -21.16 -10.92 22.04
N ASP A 114 -21.90 -9.82 22.03
CA ASP A 114 -23.24 -9.74 22.58
C ASP A 114 -24.28 -10.44 21.72
N LEU A 115 -24.05 -10.61 20.40
CA LEU A 115 -24.89 -11.42 19.50
C LEU A 115 -24.60 -12.92 19.58
N ARG A 116 -23.36 -13.32 19.86
CA ARG A 116 -23.00 -14.74 20.03
C ARG A 116 -23.76 -15.38 21.20
N THR A 117 -23.93 -14.64 22.30
CA THR A 117 -24.62 -15.12 23.51
C THR A 117 -26.10 -15.52 23.27
N PRO A 118 -26.97 -14.68 22.66
CA PRO A 118 -28.34 -15.06 22.33
C PRO A 118 -28.40 -16.15 21.25
N LEU A 119 -27.47 -16.19 20.29
CA LEU A 119 -27.38 -17.28 19.30
C LEU A 119 -27.08 -18.62 19.96
N THR A 120 -26.10 -18.70 20.86
CA THR A 120 -25.82 -19.92 21.63
C THR A 120 -27.03 -20.34 22.48
N ARG A 121 -27.76 -19.39 23.06
CA ARG A 121 -29.01 -19.70 23.80
C ARG A 121 -30.12 -20.21 22.89
N LEU A 122 -30.24 -19.68 21.68
CA LEU A 122 -31.18 -20.16 20.68
C LEU A 122 -30.81 -21.59 20.26
N ARG A 123 -29.52 -21.85 20.01
CA ARG A 123 -28.97 -23.19 19.68
C ARG A 123 -29.36 -24.22 20.73
N MET A 124 -29.10 -23.92 22.00
CA MET A 124 -29.47 -24.81 23.11
C MET A 124 -30.98 -25.07 23.24
N ARG A 125 -31.83 -24.11 22.87
CA ARG A 125 -33.30 -24.30 22.87
C ARG A 125 -33.75 -25.20 21.73
N VAL A 126 -33.14 -25.03 20.56
CA VAL A 126 -33.39 -25.85 19.37
C VAL A 126 -32.92 -27.29 19.58
N GLU A 127 -31.75 -27.51 20.19
CA GLU A 127 -31.24 -28.86 20.50
C GLU A 127 -32.21 -29.67 21.38
N ARG A 128 -32.98 -29.00 22.24
CA ARG A 128 -34.01 -29.58 23.12
C ARG A 128 -35.38 -29.78 22.44
N SER A 129 -35.52 -29.40 21.17
CA SER A 129 -36.73 -29.63 20.38
C SER A 129 -36.94 -31.13 20.13
N LYS A 130 -38.20 -31.56 20.15
CA LYS A 130 -38.60 -32.96 19.99
C LYS A 130 -38.77 -33.39 18.53
N ASP A 131 -38.87 -32.43 17.60
CA ASP A 131 -38.94 -32.70 16.17
C ASP A 131 -37.55 -32.66 15.54
N PRO A 132 -36.98 -33.81 15.12
CA PRO A 132 -35.62 -33.88 14.60
C PRO A 132 -35.42 -33.12 13.28
N ALA A 133 -36.42 -33.07 12.39
CA ALA A 133 -36.30 -32.39 11.10
C ALA A 133 -36.27 -30.86 11.26
N SER A 134 -37.21 -30.29 12.03
CA SER A 134 -37.20 -28.86 12.34
C SER A 134 -35.98 -28.46 13.18
N ARG A 135 -35.47 -29.36 14.03
CA ARG A 135 -34.26 -29.12 14.83
C ARG A 135 -33.03 -28.98 13.95
N GLU A 136 -32.81 -29.88 13.00
CA GLU A 136 -31.66 -29.80 12.09
C GLU A 136 -31.70 -28.55 11.24
N ALA A 137 -32.87 -28.20 10.69
CA ALA A 137 -33.05 -26.96 9.92
C ALA A 137 -32.75 -25.71 10.75
N MET A 138 -33.29 -25.61 11.97
CA MET A 138 -33.04 -24.47 12.85
C MET A 138 -31.58 -24.37 13.33
N LEU A 139 -30.90 -25.50 13.52
CA LEU A 139 -29.46 -25.49 13.85
C LEU A 139 -28.62 -25.02 12.66
N ALA A 140 -28.95 -25.45 11.45
CA ALA A 140 -28.30 -24.96 10.24
C ALA A 140 -28.49 -23.46 10.06
N ASP A 141 -29.70 -22.93 10.30
CA ASP A 141 -29.96 -21.48 10.26
C ASP A 141 -29.15 -20.70 11.30
N ILE A 142 -29.02 -21.23 12.52
CA ILE A 142 -28.22 -20.62 13.59
C ILE A 142 -26.73 -20.59 13.23
N ASP A 143 -26.22 -21.68 12.64
CA ASP A 143 -24.82 -21.76 12.23
C ASP A 143 -24.56 -20.81 11.07
N ASN A 144 -25.48 -20.71 10.10
CA ASN A 144 -25.43 -19.71 9.04
C ASN A 144 -25.41 -18.27 9.60
N LEU A 145 -26.30 -17.93 10.53
CA LEU A 145 -26.33 -16.59 11.15
C LEU A 145 -25.06 -16.29 11.94
N THR A 146 -24.50 -17.30 12.63
CA THR A 146 -23.25 -17.15 13.38
C THR A 146 -22.10 -16.84 12.43
N THR A 147 -21.97 -17.60 11.34
CA THR A 147 -20.96 -17.36 10.29
C THR A 147 -21.11 -15.98 9.65
N MET A 148 -22.35 -15.55 9.33
CA MET A 148 -22.60 -14.23 8.75
C MET A 148 -22.16 -13.08 9.68
N ILE A 149 -22.46 -13.18 10.97
CA ILE A 149 -22.04 -12.22 11.99
C ILE A 149 -20.50 -12.25 12.10
N GLU A 150 -19.95 -13.46 12.18
CA GLU A 150 -18.54 -13.85 12.02
C GLU A 150 -17.80 -12.96 11.02
N GLU A 151 -18.14 -13.20 9.76
CA GLU A 151 -17.52 -12.61 8.57
C GLU A 151 -17.75 -11.09 8.48
N SER A 152 -18.95 -10.59 8.81
CA SER A 152 -19.27 -9.15 8.77
C SER A 152 -18.42 -8.35 9.74
N LEU A 153 -18.21 -8.90 10.93
CA LEU A 153 -17.43 -8.25 11.98
C LEU A 153 -15.94 -8.40 11.73
N GLN A 154 -15.54 -9.53 11.15
CA GLN A 154 -14.19 -9.71 10.66
C GLN A 154 -13.89 -8.65 9.58
N TYR A 155 -14.77 -8.43 8.59
CA TYR A 155 -14.61 -7.40 7.55
C TYR A 155 -14.41 -6.01 8.17
N LEU A 156 -15.31 -5.60 9.07
CA LEU A 156 -15.26 -4.28 9.71
C LEU A 156 -14.11 -4.07 10.71
N SER A 157 -13.47 -5.16 11.18
CA SER A 157 -12.32 -5.09 12.08
C SER A 157 -10.96 -5.08 11.38
N SER A 158 -10.90 -5.56 10.13
CA SER A 158 -9.69 -5.58 9.30
C SER A 158 -9.11 -4.20 9.08
N THR A 159 -9.97 -3.19 8.95
CA THR A 159 -9.59 -1.79 8.66
C THR A 159 -8.89 -1.09 9.84
N VAL A 160 -8.77 -1.71 11.02
CA VAL A 160 -8.29 -1.00 12.24
C VAL A 160 -7.04 -1.60 12.85
N THR A 161 -6.69 -2.86 12.56
CA THR A 161 -5.56 -3.50 13.24
C THR A 161 -4.28 -3.35 12.40
N ALA A 162 -3.59 -2.22 12.55
CA ALA A 162 -2.28 -1.98 11.95
C ALA A 162 -1.23 -2.93 12.56
N GLU A 163 -1.12 -4.14 12.01
CA GLU A 163 0.00 -5.02 12.28
C GLU A 163 1.28 -4.35 11.73
N PRO A 164 2.37 -4.23 12.51
CA PRO A 164 3.62 -3.71 11.98
C PRO A 164 4.19 -4.71 10.96
N PRO A 165 4.70 -4.23 9.81
CA PRO A 165 5.29 -5.12 8.81
C PRO A 165 6.56 -5.77 9.38
N ARG A 166 6.73 -7.06 9.11
CA ARG A 166 7.89 -7.85 9.53
C ARG A 166 8.39 -8.73 8.40
N LYS A 167 9.64 -9.15 8.47
CA LYS A 167 10.20 -10.11 7.52
C LYS A 167 9.60 -11.50 7.79
N VAL A 168 8.88 -12.02 6.80
CA VAL A 168 8.18 -13.32 6.81
C VAL A 168 8.71 -14.17 5.67
N ASP A 169 8.82 -15.48 5.89
CA ASP A 169 9.05 -16.44 4.81
C ASP A 169 7.70 -16.84 4.19
N ILE A 170 7.39 -16.25 3.03
CA ILE A 170 6.12 -16.45 2.32
C ILE A 170 5.98 -17.90 1.85
N SER A 171 7.08 -18.55 1.45
CA SER A 171 7.06 -19.96 1.04
C SER A 171 6.54 -20.86 2.17
N SER A 172 7.05 -20.65 3.39
CA SER A 172 6.61 -21.41 4.57
C SER A 172 5.15 -21.12 4.91
N LEU A 173 4.73 -19.86 4.83
CA LEU A 173 3.35 -19.44 5.08
C LEU A 173 2.37 -20.11 4.11
N LEU A 174 2.63 -20.03 2.80
CA LEU A 174 1.77 -20.62 1.77
C LEU A 174 1.67 -22.14 1.89
N ARG A 175 2.79 -22.81 2.20
CA ARG A 175 2.81 -24.25 2.42
C ARG A 175 2.01 -24.66 3.65
N THR A 176 2.06 -23.88 4.73
CA THR A 176 1.22 -24.13 5.91
C THR A 176 -0.26 -24.02 5.56
N ILE A 177 -0.67 -22.96 4.86
CA ILE A 177 -2.07 -22.80 4.44
C ILE A 177 -2.51 -23.97 3.55
N ALA A 178 -1.72 -24.33 2.52
CA ALA A 178 -2.04 -25.46 1.65
C ALA A 178 -2.19 -26.78 2.44
N SER A 179 -1.29 -27.05 3.39
CA SER A 179 -1.36 -28.23 4.26
C SER A 179 -2.62 -28.25 5.13
N GLU A 180 -3.03 -27.10 5.69
CA GLU A 180 -4.25 -27.01 6.50
C GLU A 180 -5.51 -27.37 5.71
N PHE A 181 -5.60 -26.94 4.43
CA PHE A 181 -6.71 -27.33 3.56
C PHE A 181 -6.62 -28.80 3.11
N CYS A 182 -5.42 -29.33 2.90
CA CYS A 182 -5.21 -30.76 2.65
C CYS A 182 -5.66 -31.63 3.83
N ASP A 183 -5.37 -31.20 5.07
CA ASP A 183 -5.81 -31.90 6.28
C ASP A 183 -7.34 -31.91 6.44
N LEU A 184 -8.02 -30.92 5.85
CA LEU A 184 -9.48 -30.85 5.74
C LEU A 184 -10.06 -31.68 4.58
N GLY A 185 -9.21 -32.32 3.76
CA GLY A 185 -9.60 -33.21 2.68
C GLY A 185 -9.71 -32.55 1.29
N HIS A 186 -9.21 -31.32 1.13
CA HIS A 186 -9.17 -30.63 -0.17
C HIS A 186 -7.85 -30.92 -0.91
N ASP A 187 -7.85 -30.93 -2.25
CA ASP A 187 -6.62 -31.07 -3.03
C ASP A 187 -5.98 -29.70 -3.28
N VAL A 188 -5.09 -29.29 -2.37
CA VAL A 188 -4.39 -28.00 -2.44
C VAL A 188 -2.88 -28.19 -2.49
N ILE A 189 -2.28 -27.83 -3.62
CA ILE A 189 -0.84 -27.97 -3.83
C ILE A 189 -0.12 -26.61 -3.78
N TYR A 190 1.07 -26.58 -3.17
CA TYR A 190 1.97 -25.43 -3.22
C TYR A 190 3.06 -25.63 -4.28
N CYS A 191 3.26 -24.65 -5.15
CA CYS A 191 4.29 -24.66 -6.18
C CYS A 191 5.12 -23.37 -6.14
N GLY A 192 6.39 -23.45 -5.77
CA GLY A 192 7.23 -22.25 -5.68
C GLY A 192 8.60 -22.53 -5.07
N PRO A 193 9.38 -21.47 -4.80
CA PRO A 193 10.68 -21.60 -4.16
C PRO A 193 10.54 -22.15 -2.73
N GLU A 194 11.58 -22.84 -2.25
CA GLU A 194 11.62 -23.41 -0.89
C GLU A 194 11.58 -22.33 0.20
N ARG A 195 12.21 -21.19 -0.07
CA ARG A 195 12.25 -20.02 0.83
C ARG A 195 12.11 -18.73 0.05
N PHE A 196 11.28 -17.83 0.55
CA PHE A 196 11.09 -16.51 -0.03
C PHE A 196 10.78 -15.50 1.08
N GLY A 197 11.78 -14.70 1.45
CA GLY A 197 11.63 -13.68 2.47
C GLY A 197 11.01 -12.39 1.91
N TYR A 198 9.92 -11.93 2.51
CA TYR A 198 9.24 -10.67 2.15
C TYR A 198 8.84 -9.89 3.41
N VAL A 199 8.73 -8.56 3.32
CA VAL A 199 8.33 -7.72 4.45
C VAL A 199 6.85 -7.39 4.33
N CYS A 200 6.01 -7.92 5.21
CA CYS A 200 4.56 -7.76 5.14
C CYS A 200 3.90 -7.83 6.51
N GLN A 201 2.60 -7.54 6.54
CA GLN A 201 1.73 -7.79 7.69
C GLN A 201 1.28 -9.26 7.65
N GLN A 202 1.88 -10.10 8.49
CA GLN A 202 1.74 -11.55 8.36
C GLN A 202 0.29 -12.03 8.51
N LYS A 203 -0.43 -11.54 9.52
CA LYS A 203 -1.81 -11.95 9.79
C LYS A 203 -2.75 -11.49 8.68
N ALA A 204 -2.55 -10.27 8.18
CA ALA A 204 -3.31 -9.76 7.05
C ALA A 204 -3.06 -10.64 5.82
N LEU A 205 -1.80 -10.94 5.51
CA LEU A 205 -1.48 -11.76 4.34
C LEU A 205 -2.02 -13.19 4.43
N ILE A 206 -1.88 -13.85 5.59
CA ILE A 206 -2.52 -15.17 5.85
C ILE A 206 -4.00 -15.10 5.52
N ARG A 207 -4.70 -14.09 6.06
CA ARG A 207 -6.14 -13.93 5.87
C ARG A 207 -6.52 -13.74 4.39
N ALA A 208 -5.80 -12.89 3.66
CA ALA A 208 -6.05 -12.69 2.23
C ALA A 208 -5.93 -14.01 1.47
N ILE A 209 -4.86 -14.76 1.71
CA ILE A 209 -4.60 -16.03 1.03
C ILE A 209 -5.65 -17.08 1.44
N THR A 210 -5.96 -17.21 2.72
CA THR A 210 -7.00 -18.14 3.20
C THR A 210 -8.34 -17.85 2.54
N ASN A 211 -8.73 -16.58 2.42
CA ASN A 211 -9.98 -16.22 1.74
C ASN A 211 -9.98 -16.56 0.24
N ILE A 212 -8.83 -16.40 -0.43
CA ILE A 212 -8.70 -16.76 -1.84
C ILE A 212 -8.77 -18.29 -1.99
N VAL A 213 -8.05 -19.04 -1.15
CA VAL A 213 -8.04 -20.51 -1.19
C VAL A 213 -9.40 -21.09 -0.80
N GLU A 214 -10.08 -20.53 0.21
CA GLU A 214 -11.44 -20.95 0.59
C GLU A 214 -12.43 -20.75 -0.58
N ASN A 215 -12.29 -19.66 -1.33
CA ASN A 215 -13.08 -19.44 -2.54
C ASN A 215 -12.74 -20.48 -3.61
N ALA A 216 -11.45 -20.75 -3.85
CA ALA A 216 -10.99 -21.72 -4.82
C ALA A 216 -11.51 -23.14 -4.51
N VAL A 217 -11.38 -23.64 -3.29
CA VAL A 217 -11.85 -24.99 -2.90
C VAL A 217 -13.36 -25.12 -2.83
N ARG A 218 -14.10 -24.00 -2.75
CA ARG A 218 -15.57 -23.99 -2.79
C ARG A 218 -16.11 -24.24 -4.19
N PHE A 219 -15.40 -23.78 -5.22
CA PHE A 219 -15.86 -23.82 -6.60
C PHE A 219 -15.07 -24.81 -7.49
N GLY A 220 -13.86 -25.18 -7.10
CA GLY A 220 -13.00 -26.17 -7.76
C GLY A 220 -12.72 -27.40 -6.90
N THR A 221 -12.25 -28.45 -7.55
CA THR A 221 -11.76 -29.70 -6.95
C THR A 221 -10.25 -29.70 -6.75
N GLU A 222 -9.50 -29.13 -7.68
CA GLU A 222 -8.04 -29.04 -7.64
C GLU A 222 -7.62 -27.58 -7.52
N VAL A 223 -6.80 -27.26 -6.50
CA VAL A 223 -6.33 -25.89 -6.25
C VAL A 223 -4.81 -25.84 -6.20
N ALA A 224 -4.22 -24.95 -6.99
CA ALA A 224 -2.77 -24.71 -7.01
C ALA A 224 -2.44 -23.32 -6.45
N VAL A 225 -1.60 -23.27 -5.43
CA VAL A 225 -1.05 -22.05 -4.83
C VAL A 225 0.40 -21.88 -5.29
N GLU A 226 0.63 -20.99 -6.24
CA GLU A 226 1.95 -20.69 -6.78
C GLU A 226 2.57 -19.44 -6.16
N LEU A 227 3.88 -19.47 -5.94
CA LEU A 227 4.69 -18.31 -5.57
C LEU A 227 5.77 -18.05 -6.61
N ARG A 228 5.77 -16.85 -7.19
CA ARG A 228 6.76 -16.40 -8.16
C ARG A 228 7.43 -15.12 -7.67
N ASN A 229 8.71 -14.96 -8.03
CA ASN A 229 9.42 -13.70 -7.81
C ASN A 229 9.01 -12.70 -8.90
N SER A 230 8.66 -11.47 -8.51
CA SER A 230 8.44 -10.41 -9.48
C SER A 230 9.79 -9.92 -10.03
N PRO A 231 9.93 -9.68 -11.34
CA PRO A 231 11.17 -9.17 -11.95
C PRO A 231 11.70 -7.88 -11.30
N GLN A 232 10.82 -7.13 -10.62
CA GLN A 232 11.10 -5.86 -9.98
C GLN A 232 11.44 -5.97 -8.49
N GLY A 233 11.56 -7.20 -7.94
CA GLY A 233 11.94 -7.44 -6.54
C GLY A 233 10.77 -7.59 -5.55
N GLY A 234 9.58 -7.92 -6.04
CA GLY A 234 8.37 -8.19 -5.26
C GLY A 234 7.97 -9.67 -5.26
N ALA A 235 6.77 -9.98 -4.77
CA ALA A 235 6.20 -11.33 -4.80
C ALA A 235 4.94 -11.37 -5.67
N VAL A 236 4.71 -12.47 -6.37
CA VAL A 236 3.45 -12.75 -7.07
C VAL A 236 2.92 -14.07 -6.56
N ILE A 237 1.78 -14.02 -5.89
CA ILE A 237 1.08 -15.20 -5.36
C ILE A 237 -0.10 -15.46 -6.29
N ILE A 238 -0.21 -16.67 -6.82
CA ILE A 238 -1.24 -17.05 -7.77
C ILE A 238 -2.00 -18.22 -7.17
N VAL A 239 -3.31 -18.12 -7.06
CA VAL A 239 -4.18 -19.24 -6.70
C VAL A 239 -5.01 -19.57 -7.93
N SER A 240 -4.92 -20.81 -8.41
CA SER A 240 -5.69 -21.30 -9.56
C SER A 240 -6.57 -22.46 -9.13
N ASP A 241 -7.81 -22.47 -9.59
CA ASP A 241 -8.74 -23.59 -9.45
C ASP A 241 -9.23 -24.10 -10.81
N ASP A 242 -9.82 -25.29 -10.81
CA ASP A 242 -10.46 -25.94 -11.95
C ASP A 242 -11.99 -25.75 -11.99
N GLY A 243 -12.53 -24.80 -11.22
CA GLY A 243 -13.96 -24.50 -11.12
C GLY A 243 -14.57 -23.89 -12.40
N PRO A 244 -15.83 -23.44 -12.37
CA PRO A 244 -16.51 -22.91 -13.56
C PRO A 244 -15.95 -21.57 -14.08
N GLY A 245 -15.07 -20.91 -13.32
CA GLY A 245 -14.63 -19.54 -13.62
C GLY A 245 -15.71 -18.49 -13.32
N LEU A 246 -15.51 -17.29 -13.83
CA LEU A 246 -16.43 -16.15 -13.76
C LEU A 246 -17.11 -15.91 -15.11
N GLU A 247 -18.34 -15.42 -15.13
CA GLU A 247 -18.93 -14.87 -16.36
C GLU A 247 -18.18 -13.60 -16.78
N GLU A 248 -18.07 -13.38 -18.10
CA GLU A 248 -17.40 -12.19 -18.64
C GLU A 248 -18.01 -10.89 -18.09
N GLY A 249 -17.16 -10.00 -17.55
CA GLY A 249 -17.58 -8.70 -17.01
C GLY A 249 -18.00 -8.70 -15.55
N LEU A 250 -17.84 -9.82 -14.83
CA LEU A 250 -18.06 -9.90 -13.39
C LEU A 250 -16.78 -9.73 -12.55
N GLU A 251 -15.60 -9.65 -13.17
CA GLU A 251 -14.30 -9.65 -12.49
C GLU A 251 -14.17 -8.52 -11.47
N ASP A 252 -14.60 -7.31 -11.84
CA ASP A 252 -14.57 -6.15 -10.94
C ASP A 252 -15.70 -6.22 -9.89
N LYS A 253 -16.85 -6.80 -10.25
CA LYS A 253 -18.03 -6.88 -9.35
C LYS A 253 -17.84 -7.88 -8.24
N VAL A 254 -17.16 -9.00 -8.47
CA VAL A 254 -16.88 -10.01 -7.43
C VAL A 254 -15.91 -9.53 -6.36
N LEU A 255 -15.23 -8.40 -6.59
CA LEU A 255 -14.43 -7.71 -5.58
C LEU A 255 -15.27 -6.75 -4.72
N GLU A 256 -16.51 -6.44 -5.11
CA GLU A 256 -17.41 -5.62 -4.31
C GLU A 256 -17.88 -6.39 -3.07
N PRO A 257 -17.87 -5.77 -1.88
CA PRO A 257 -18.39 -6.40 -0.67
C PRO A 257 -19.85 -6.84 -0.84
N PHE A 258 -20.17 -8.03 -0.35
CA PHE A 258 -21.51 -8.63 -0.39
C PHE A 258 -22.04 -9.04 -1.78
N PHE A 259 -21.23 -8.91 -2.83
CA PHE A 259 -21.62 -9.37 -4.16
C PHE A 259 -21.58 -10.89 -4.27
N LYS A 260 -22.62 -11.48 -4.89
CA LYS A 260 -22.72 -12.92 -5.22
C LYS A 260 -23.26 -13.09 -6.63
N VAL A 261 -22.69 -14.05 -7.36
CA VAL A 261 -23.01 -14.32 -8.78
C VAL A 261 -24.39 -15.00 -8.95
N ASP A 262 -24.89 -15.74 -7.94
CA ASP A 262 -26.18 -16.45 -8.02
C ASP A 262 -27.01 -16.39 -6.71
N GLU A 263 -28.14 -15.69 -6.73
CA GLU A 263 -29.18 -15.74 -5.66
C GLU A 263 -30.09 -16.98 -5.76
N ALA A 264 -30.11 -17.69 -6.90
CA ALA A 264 -31.14 -18.71 -7.19
C ALA A 264 -30.69 -20.19 -7.08
N ARG A 265 -29.38 -20.48 -7.03
CA ARG A 265 -28.85 -21.87 -7.04
C ARG A 265 -28.35 -22.40 -5.69
N SER A 266 -28.20 -21.54 -4.67
CA SER A 266 -27.52 -21.87 -3.40
C SER A 266 -28.46 -22.18 -2.22
N LEU A 267 -29.70 -22.61 -2.46
CA LEU A 267 -30.67 -22.87 -1.37
C LEU A 267 -30.26 -23.99 -0.39
N ASN A 268 -29.21 -24.78 -0.69
CA ASN A 268 -28.82 -25.95 0.10
C ASN A 268 -27.33 -26.01 0.51
N SER A 269 -26.56 -24.94 0.33
CA SER A 269 -25.15 -24.90 0.75
C SER A 269 -24.92 -23.67 1.62
N SER A 270 -24.36 -23.90 2.81
CA SER A 270 -23.90 -22.91 3.80
C SER A 270 -22.87 -21.94 3.16
N SER A 271 -23.35 -21.01 2.35
CA SER A 271 -22.54 -20.21 1.44
C SER A 271 -22.27 -18.83 2.04
N GLY A 272 -21.02 -18.60 2.48
CA GLY A 272 -20.53 -17.36 3.11
C GLY A 272 -20.89 -16.06 2.36
N LEU A 273 -20.79 -14.90 3.01
CA LEU A 273 -21.40 -13.61 2.64
C LEU A 273 -20.90 -12.95 1.33
N GLY A 274 -20.02 -13.57 0.56
CA GLY A 274 -19.38 -12.90 -0.59
C GLY A 274 -18.35 -11.86 -0.18
N LEU A 275 -17.81 -11.98 1.04
CA LEU A 275 -16.81 -11.04 1.58
C LEU A 275 -15.36 -11.48 1.28
N GLY A 276 -15.13 -12.76 0.97
CA GLY A 276 -13.79 -13.35 0.88
C GLY A 276 -12.85 -12.59 -0.06
N LEU A 277 -13.23 -12.46 -1.34
CA LEU A 277 -12.43 -11.77 -2.35
C LEU A 277 -12.31 -10.26 -2.10
N SER A 278 -13.37 -9.62 -1.60
CA SER A 278 -13.32 -8.19 -1.23
C SER A 278 -12.31 -7.90 -0.11
N ILE A 279 -12.20 -8.79 0.88
CA ILE A 279 -11.19 -8.71 1.95
C ILE A 279 -9.78 -8.92 1.38
N ALA A 280 -9.62 -9.89 0.48
CA ALA A 280 -8.34 -10.15 -0.16
C ALA A 280 -7.87 -8.94 -1.00
N ASP A 281 -8.78 -8.28 -1.72
CA ASP A 281 -8.51 -7.07 -2.49
C ASP A 281 -8.16 -5.87 -1.59
N GLU A 282 -8.86 -5.66 -0.47
CA GLU A 282 -8.52 -4.61 0.50
C GLU A 282 -7.10 -4.84 1.07
N ILE A 283 -6.75 -6.08 1.41
CA ILE A 283 -5.42 -6.42 1.95
C ILE A 283 -4.34 -6.29 0.87
N ALA A 284 -4.63 -6.67 -0.38
CA ALA A 284 -3.73 -6.46 -1.53
C ALA A 284 -3.40 -4.98 -1.70
N LYS A 285 -4.46 -4.16 -1.78
CA LYS A 285 -4.37 -2.70 -1.83
C LYS A 285 -3.62 -2.16 -0.63
N GLY A 286 -3.80 -2.74 0.56
CA GLY A 286 -3.07 -2.50 1.82
C GLY A 286 -1.56 -2.77 1.73
N HIS A 287 -1.14 -3.73 0.92
CA HIS A 287 0.27 -4.01 0.63
C HIS A 287 0.81 -3.24 -0.60
N GLY A 288 -0.03 -2.42 -1.25
CA GLY A 288 0.38 -1.55 -2.35
C GLY A 288 0.39 -2.24 -3.72
N GLY A 289 -0.24 -3.41 -3.86
CA GLY A 289 -0.38 -4.08 -5.14
C GLY A 289 -1.82 -4.53 -5.43
N PRO A 290 -2.13 -4.86 -6.69
CA PRO A 290 -3.47 -5.27 -7.10
C PRO A 290 -3.76 -6.75 -6.79
N LEU A 291 -5.05 -7.06 -6.67
CA LEU A 291 -5.60 -8.40 -6.84
C LEU A 291 -6.22 -8.48 -8.25
N LEU A 292 -5.78 -9.46 -9.05
CA LEU A 292 -6.24 -9.65 -10.43
C LEU A 292 -6.98 -10.98 -10.55
N LEU A 293 -8.05 -11.00 -11.35
CA LEU A 293 -8.85 -12.19 -11.61
C LEU A 293 -8.84 -12.47 -13.11
N GLU A 294 -8.52 -13.70 -13.48
CA GLU A 294 -8.45 -14.14 -14.88
C GLU A 294 -9.09 -15.52 -15.01
N ASN A 295 -9.99 -15.69 -15.97
CA ASN A 295 -10.51 -17.02 -16.29
C ASN A 295 -9.45 -17.89 -16.96
N ILE A 296 -9.41 -19.16 -16.59
CA ILE A 296 -8.59 -20.20 -17.22
C ILE A 296 -9.47 -20.90 -18.26
N LEU A 297 -8.93 -21.10 -19.48
CA LEU A 297 -9.59 -21.88 -20.52
C LEU A 297 -9.17 -23.35 -20.40
N PRO A 298 -10.10 -24.33 -20.53
CA PRO A 298 -11.54 -24.16 -20.81
C PRO A 298 -12.41 -23.87 -19.57
N HIS A 299 -11.90 -24.09 -18.36
CA HIS A 299 -12.56 -23.78 -17.10
C HIS A 299 -11.49 -23.44 -16.03
N GLY A 300 -11.91 -22.74 -14.99
CA GLY A 300 -11.08 -22.37 -13.83
C GLY A 300 -10.99 -20.86 -13.62
N LEU A 301 -10.65 -20.46 -12.40
CA LEU A 301 -10.33 -19.09 -12.06
C LEU A 301 -8.89 -18.98 -11.56
N ARG A 302 -8.16 -17.97 -12.04
CA ARG A 302 -6.86 -17.57 -11.53
C ARG A 302 -6.98 -16.25 -10.78
N VAL A 303 -6.65 -16.28 -9.51
CA VAL A 303 -6.55 -15.09 -8.65
C VAL A 303 -5.08 -14.78 -8.41
N THR A 304 -4.62 -13.61 -8.84
CA THR A 304 -3.22 -13.17 -8.72
C THR A 304 -3.10 -12.00 -7.76
N LEU A 305 -2.43 -12.23 -6.63
CA LEU A 305 -2.05 -11.22 -5.66
C LEU A 305 -0.63 -10.74 -5.94
N GLN A 306 -0.48 -9.47 -6.31
CA GLN A 306 0.82 -8.86 -6.56
C GLN A 306 1.28 -8.06 -5.34
N LEU A 307 2.49 -8.33 -4.87
CA LEU A 307 3.13 -7.61 -3.77
C LEU A 307 4.35 -6.86 -4.32
N PRO A 308 4.37 -5.52 -4.31
CA PRO A 308 5.46 -4.73 -4.86
C PRO A 308 6.76 -4.90 -4.05
N PRO A 309 7.93 -4.54 -4.60
CA PRO A 309 9.17 -4.49 -3.83
C PRO A 309 9.04 -3.55 -2.63
N VAL A 310 9.48 -4.02 -1.46
CA VAL A 310 9.52 -3.17 -0.26
C VAL A 310 10.88 -2.50 -0.20
N GLU A 311 10.90 -1.18 -0.38
CA GLU A 311 12.09 -0.38 -0.02
C GLU A 311 12.26 -0.43 1.50
N ILE A 312 13.21 -1.24 1.96
CA ILE A 312 13.65 -1.19 3.34
C ILE A 312 14.43 0.11 3.50
N ALA A 313 13.76 1.19 3.91
CA ALA A 313 14.47 2.35 4.44
C ALA A 313 15.34 1.84 5.60
N PRO A 314 16.67 2.06 5.58
CA PRO A 314 17.54 1.51 6.61
C PRO A 314 17.10 2.07 7.96
N HIS A 315 16.60 1.19 8.83
CA HIS A 315 16.34 1.49 10.22
C HIS A 315 17.62 2.09 10.82
N ARG A 316 17.61 3.41 11.12
CA ARG A 316 18.70 4.13 11.80
C ARG A 316 18.96 3.63 13.23
N SER A 317 18.29 2.56 13.68
CA SER A 317 18.47 1.96 15.01
C SER A 317 19.83 1.26 15.18
N SER A 318 20.54 0.91 14.10
CA SER A 318 21.89 0.31 14.19
C SER A 318 23.01 1.33 14.42
N GLN A 319 22.89 2.57 13.94
CA GLN A 319 23.94 3.59 14.12
C GLN A 319 23.87 4.30 15.48
N ALA A 320 22.69 4.36 16.11
CA ALA A 320 22.55 4.96 17.44
C ALA A 320 23.21 4.11 18.55
N SER A 321 23.26 2.78 18.39
CA SER A 321 23.94 1.89 19.35
C SER A 321 25.46 2.03 19.24
N SER A 322 26.02 2.05 18.01
CA SER A 322 27.47 2.18 17.84
C SER A 322 27.97 3.57 18.24
N ALA A 323 27.20 4.63 17.99
CA ALA A 323 27.56 5.99 18.40
C ALA A 323 27.53 6.15 19.93
N LYS A 324 26.61 5.47 20.62
CA LYS A 324 26.50 5.51 22.08
C LYS A 324 27.58 4.66 22.77
N GLU A 325 27.97 3.51 22.20
CA GLU A 325 29.11 2.73 22.67
C GLU A 325 30.45 3.43 22.41
N GLN A 326 30.62 4.08 21.25
CA GLN A 326 31.81 4.88 20.96
C GLN A 326 31.92 6.11 21.87
N ALA A 327 30.81 6.78 22.17
CA ALA A 327 30.78 7.90 23.11
C ALA A 327 31.13 7.45 24.55
N LEU A 328 30.59 6.30 25.01
CA LEU A 328 30.91 5.76 26.35
C LEU A 328 32.39 5.34 26.47
N ALA A 329 32.95 4.74 25.42
CA ALA A 329 34.36 4.34 25.39
C ALA A 329 35.30 5.55 25.41
N GLN A 330 34.92 6.64 24.72
CA GLN A 330 35.71 7.87 24.66
C GLN A 330 35.65 8.66 25.97
N GLU A 331 34.52 8.63 26.68
CA GLU A 331 34.35 9.26 28.00
C GLU A 331 35.11 8.49 29.11
N ALA A 332 35.25 7.17 28.98
CA ALA A 332 36.06 6.35 29.90
C ALA A 332 37.57 6.60 29.75
N LEU A 333 38.05 6.85 28.52
CA LEU A 333 39.46 7.17 28.23
C LEU A 333 39.89 8.55 28.73
N VAL A 334 38.96 9.51 28.83
CA VAL A 334 39.25 10.86 29.35
C VAL A 334 39.32 10.88 30.89
N LYS A 335 38.63 9.96 31.58
CA LYS A 335 38.65 9.85 33.06
C LYS A 335 39.86 9.08 33.63
N GLN A 336 40.71 8.50 32.78
CA GLN A 336 41.94 7.80 33.18
C GLN A 336 43.23 8.60 32.95
N ARG A 337 43.13 9.87 32.54
CA ARG A 337 44.23 10.84 32.53
C ARG A 337 44.02 11.89 33.60
#